data_AF-A0A948C568-F1
#
_entry.id   AF-A0A948C568-F1
#
_cell.length_a   1.000
_cell.length_b   1.000
_cell.length_c   1.000
_cell.angle_alpha   90.00
_cell.angle_beta   90.00
_cell.angle_gamma   90.00
#
_symmetry.space_group_name_H-M   'P 1'
#
loop_
_entity.id
_entity.type
_entity.pdbx_description
1 polymer ?
#
loop_
_entity_poly.entity_id
_entity_poly.type
_entity_poly.pdbx_seq_one_letter_code
_entity_poly.pdbx_strand_id
1 'polypeptide(L)'
;MAKDCIGCEFCFGCVGLRNKKYHIFNKEYSYEEYKKITEFWKKPENKSNLQKEFEKTNLQTPKQYATIVLSENCTGDSIHSSKNANDCYDVVGSENVKYCYDLRATNKESYDIASIGDGVEYSYETCSCGLGFSHGLFDVNCRTNVKNIYYCDTCVHGCSDCFGCVGLRGKQYYILNKQYNKEEYEKNVAKLIEYMQTT
;
A
#
# COMPACT_ATOMS: atom_id res chain seq x y z
N MET A 1 -6.03 -15.74 23.64
CA MET A 1 -5.46 -16.16 22.35
C MET A 1 -6.61 -16.56 21.44
N ALA A 2 -6.88 -15.75 20.43
CA ALA A 2 -7.78 -16.03 19.31
C ALA A 2 -7.28 -15.21 18.13
N LYS A 3 -7.27 -15.77 16.92
CA LYS A 3 -6.78 -15.10 15.71
C LYS A 3 -7.75 -15.33 14.56
N ASP A 4 -7.97 -14.33 13.72
CA ASP A 4 -8.84 -14.43 12.54
C ASP A 4 -10.21 -15.02 12.88
N CYS A 5 -10.81 -14.64 14.01
CA CYS A 5 -12.15 -15.07 14.43
C CYS A 5 -13.13 -13.89 14.32
N ILE A 6 -14.18 -14.04 13.53
CA ILE A 6 -15.20 -12.99 13.33
C ILE A 6 -16.56 -13.53 13.77
N GLY A 7 -17.28 -12.77 14.59
CA GLY A 7 -18.63 -13.14 15.06
C GLY A 7 -18.70 -14.40 15.94
N CYS A 8 -17.62 -14.78 16.61
CA CYS A 8 -17.58 -15.99 17.43
C CYS A 8 -17.90 -15.71 18.91
N GLU A 9 -18.61 -16.63 19.57
CA GLU A 9 -18.93 -16.54 21.00
C GLU A 9 -18.51 -17.82 21.72
N PHE A 10 -18.05 -17.74 22.97
CA PHE A 10 -17.61 -18.93 23.72
C PHE A 10 -16.61 -19.79 22.92
N CYS A 11 -15.57 -19.16 22.40
CA CYS A 11 -14.47 -19.86 21.73
C CYS A 11 -13.15 -19.60 22.48
N PHE A 12 -12.35 -20.64 22.65
CA PHE A 12 -11.10 -20.59 23.40
C PHE A 12 -9.96 -21.18 22.57
N GLY A 13 -8.89 -20.44 22.31
CA GLY A 13 -7.78 -20.94 21.47
C GLY A 13 -8.13 -21.20 19.99
N CYS A 14 -9.32 -20.85 19.52
CA CYS A 14 -9.72 -20.91 18.10
C CYS A 14 -8.88 -19.98 17.20
N VAL A 15 -8.69 -20.38 15.93
CA VAL A 15 -8.00 -19.57 14.91
C VAL A 15 -8.68 -19.73 13.55
N GLY A 16 -9.29 -18.69 12.98
CA GLY A 16 -9.87 -18.73 11.63
C GLY A 16 -11.40 -18.94 11.53
N LEU A 17 -12.12 -18.98 12.66
CA LEU A 17 -13.57 -19.26 12.65
C LEU A 17 -14.44 -18.04 12.24
N ARG A 18 -15.64 -18.32 11.73
CA ARG A 18 -16.69 -17.33 11.41
C ARG A 18 -18.02 -17.76 12.01
N ASN A 19 -18.65 -16.91 12.82
CA ASN A 19 -20.00 -17.13 13.37
C ASN A 19 -20.18 -18.48 14.09
N LYS A 20 -19.18 -18.90 14.88
CA LYS A 20 -19.20 -20.18 15.62
C LYS A 20 -19.32 -19.98 17.12
N LYS A 21 -19.87 -20.98 17.81
CA LYS A 21 -19.95 -21.02 19.27
C LYS A 21 -19.41 -22.33 19.85
N TYR A 22 -18.87 -22.28 21.07
CA TYR A 22 -18.40 -23.46 21.81
C TYR A 22 -17.28 -24.22 21.11
N HIS A 23 -16.27 -23.49 20.62
CA HIS A 23 -15.13 -24.10 19.95
C HIS A 23 -13.84 -23.94 20.76
N ILE A 24 -13.00 -24.98 20.75
CA ILE A 24 -11.66 -24.93 21.30
C ILE A 24 -10.68 -25.41 20.23
N PHE A 25 -9.69 -24.58 19.85
CA PHE A 25 -8.75 -24.91 18.77
C PHE A 25 -9.44 -25.36 17.47
N ASN A 26 -10.44 -24.61 17.02
CA ASN A 26 -11.30 -24.91 15.86
C ASN A 26 -12.17 -26.17 15.95
N LYS A 27 -12.12 -26.91 17.07
CA LYS A 27 -12.99 -28.06 17.28
C LYS A 27 -14.24 -27.66 18.06
N GLU A 28 -15.40 -28.11 17.59
CA GLU A 28 -16.69 -27.91 18.25
C GLU A 28 -16.85 -28.82 19.47
N TYR A 29 -17.51 -28.31 20.50
CA TYR A 29 -17.87 -29.03 21.72
C TYR A 29 -19.29 -28.68 22.14
N SER A 30 -19.94 -29.58 22.88
CA SER A 30 -21.13 -29.18 23.63
C SER A 30 -20.78 -28.11 24.68
N TYR A 31 -21.76 -27.35 25.14
CA TYR A 31 -21.55 -26.31 26.15
C TYR A 31 -20.89 -26.84 27.44
N GLU A 32 -21.30 -28.02 27.90
CA GLU A 32 -20.78 -28.63 29.12
C GLU A 32 -19.35 -29.13 28.96
N GLU A 33 -19.02 -29.71 27.80
CA GLU A 33 -17.65 -30.11 27.48
C GLU A 33 -16.75 -28.90 27.31
N TYR A 34 -17.24 -27.87 26.61
CA TYR A 34 -16.53 -26.61 26.40
C TYR A 34 -16.10 -26.01 27.74
N LYS A 35 -17.01 -25.92 28.72
CA LYS A 35 -16.69 -25.43 30.07
C LYS A 35 -15.58 -26.25 30.71
N LYS A 36 -15.73 -27.58 30.77
CA LYS A 36 -14.76 -28.48 31.42
C LYS A 36 -13.37 -28.37 30.80
N ILE A 37 -13.30 -28.38 29.47
CA ILE A 37 -12.03 -28.36 28.74
C ILE A 37 -11.38 -26.97 28.82
N THR A 38 -12.17 -25.90 28.81
CA THR A 38 -11.66 -24.54 29.00
C THR A 38 -11.03 -24.36 30.38
N GLU A 39 -11.68 -24.86 31.44
CA GLU A 39 -11.13 -24.80 32.80
C GLU A 39 -9.85 -25.63 32.95
N PHE A 40 -9.73 -26.76 32.25
CA PHE A 40 -8.46 -27.50 32.17
C PHE A 40 -7.35 -26.62 31.58
N TRP A 41 -7.60 -25.98 30.44
CA TRP A 41 -6.58 -25.16 29.75
C TRP A 41 -6.19 -23.87 30.49
N LYS A 42 -7.08 -23.31 31.31
CA LYS A 42 -6.79 -22.10 32.10
C LYS A 42 -5.79 -22.33 33.24
N LYS A 43 -5.54 -23.57 33.63
CA LYS A 43 -4.62 -23.88 34.74
C LYS A 43 -3.18 -23.48 34.39
N PRO A 44 -2.43 -22.83 35.30
CA PRO A 44 -1.07 -22.33 35.02
C PRO A 44 -0.11 -23.40 34.48
N GLU A 45 -0.20 -24.62 34.98
CA GLU A 45 0.61 -25.77 34.56
C GLU A 45 0.42 -26.13 33.07
N ASN A 46 -0.73 -25.78 32.48
CA ASN A 46 -1.05 -26.09 31.09
C ASN A 46 -0.64 -24.99 30.10
N LYS A 47 -0.12 -23.85 30.57
CA LYS A 47 0.18 -22.68 29.72
C LYS A 47 1.14 -23.00 28.56
N SER A 48 2.16 -23.83 28.79
CA SER A 48 3.10 -24.22 27.73
C SER A 48 2.43 -25.08 26.66
N ASN A 49 1.63 -26.06 27.08
CA ASN A 49 0.89 -26.93 26.15
C ASN A 49 -0.19 -26.16 25.40
N LEU A 50 -0.82 -25.17 26.05
CA LEU A 50 -1.80 -24.28 25.45
C LEU A 50 -1.21 -23.52 24.27
N GLN A 51 -0.02 -22.93 24.46
CA GLN A 51 0.69 -22.19 23.42
C GLN A 51 1.04 -23.11 22.24
N LYS A 52 1.54 -24.33 22.53
CA LYS A 52 1.90 -25.31 21.50
C LYS A 52 0.70 -25.74 20.66
N GLU A 53 -0.44 -26.06 21.30
CA GLU A 53 -1.65 -26.41 20.55
C GLU A 53 -2.19 -25.22 19.75
N PHE A 54 -2.14 -24.00 20.31
CA PHE A 54 -2.51 -22.79 19.56
C PHE A 54 -1.67 -22.60 18.29
N GLU A 55 -0.35 -22.69 18.41
CA GLU A 55 0.57 -22.53 17.27
C GLU A 55 0.35 -23.62 16.21
N LYS A 56 0.19 -24.87 16.63
CA LYS A 56 -0.13 -25.99 15.76
C LYS A 56 -1.43 -25.75 15.00
N THR A 57 -2.51 -25.36 15.69
CA THR A 57 -3.79 -25.04 15.03
C THR A 57 -3.63 -23.85 14.07
N ASN A 58 -2.92 -22.80 14.45
CA ASN A 58 -2.68 -21.62 13.61
C ASN A 58 -1.85 -21.93 12.34
N LEU A 59 -0.93 -22.89 12.39
CA LEU A 59 -0.14 -23.33 11.23
C LEU A 59 -0.96 -24.22 10.28
N GLN A 60 -1.85 -25.04 10.83
CA GLN A 60 -2.71 -25.94 10.05
C GLN A 60 -3.94 -25.22 9.46
N THR A 61 -4.33 -24.07 10.02
CA THR A 61 -5.47 -23.30 9.55
C THR A 61 -5.08 -22.53 8.28
N PRO A 62 -5.77 -22.75 7.14
CA PRO A 62 -5.57 -21.96 5.94
C PRO A 62 -5.79 -20.46 6.21
N LYS A 63 -4.87 -19.63 5.71
CA LYS A 63 -4.96 -18.17 5.82
C LYS A 63 -5.33 -17.60 4.47
N GLN A 64 -6.14 -16.56 4.50
CA GLN A 64 -6.38 -15.78 3.30
C GLN A 64 -5.03 -15.22 2.82
N TYR A 65 -4.70 -15.51 1.56
CA TYR A 65 -3.45 -15.04 0.97
C TYR A 65 -3.49 -13.53 0.72
N ALA A 66 -4.61 -13.04 0.19
CA ALA A 66 -4.81 -11.64 -0.15
C ALA A 66 -6.31 -11.27 -0.17
N THR A 67 -6.61 -9.99 0.02
CA THR A 67 -7.91 -9.38 -0.21
C THR A 67 -7.89 -8.66 -1.55
N ILE A 68 -8.36 -9.35 -2.60
CA ILE A 68 -8.47 -8.80 -3.95
C ILE A 68 -9.94 -8.88 -4.35
N VAL A 69 -10.60 -7.74 -4.47
CA VAL A 69 -12.05 -7.64 -4.65
C VAL A 69 -12.36 -6.79 -5.88
N LEU A 70 -13.29 -7.25 -6.72
CA LEU A 70 -13.71 -6.55 -7.95
C LEU A 70 -12.52 -6.16 -8.86
N SER A 71 -11.48 -7.00 -8.91
CA SER A 71 -10.22 -6.67 -9.59
C SER A 71 -9.78 -7.76 -10.56
N GLU A 72 -9.09 -7.38 -11.63
CA GLU A 72 -8.65 -8.27 -12.71
C GLU A 72 -7.11 -8.22 -12.86
N ASN A 73 -6.46 -9.37 -13.01
CA ASN A 73 -5.00 -9.48 -13.20
C ASN A 73 -4.19 -8.71 -12.15
N CYS A 74 -4.48 -8.93 -10.86
CA CYS A 74 -3.82 -8.23 -9.76
C CYS A 74 -3.03 -9.20 -8.85
N THR A 75 -1.86 -8.76 -8.37
CA THR A 75 -1.06 -9.44 -7.35
C THR A 75 -0.71 -8.48 -6.21
N GLY A 76 -0.62 -9.01 -4.99
CA GLY A 76 -0.40 -8.21 -3.77
C GLY A 76 -1.52 -8.41 -2.75
N ASP A 77 -1.87 -7.38 -1.96
CA ASP A 77 -2.91 -7.46 -0.92
C ASP A 77 -3.69 -6.14 -0.78
N SER A 78 -4.90 -6.20 -0.22
CA SER A 78 -5.81 -5.04 -0.06
C SER A 78 -6.06 -4.28 -1.38
N ILE A 79 -6.43 -4.99 -2.43
CA ILE A 79 -6.70 -4.44 -3.77
C ILE A 79 -8.20 -4.45 -4.05
N HIS A 80 -8.74 -3.29 -4.41
CA HIS A 80 -10.16 -3.13 -4.68
C HIS A 80 -10.42 -2.42 -6.00
N SER A 81 -11.39 -2.90 -6.79
CA SER A 81 -11.87 -2.24 -8.01
C SER A 81 -10.76 -1.85 -9.00
N SER A 82 -9.73 -2.69 -9.17
CA SER A 82 -8.50 -2.35 -9.91
C SER A 82 -8.23 -3.35 -11.05
N LYS A 83 -7.37 -2.96 -12.01
CA LYS A 83 -7.02 -3.80 -13.16
C LYS A 83 -5.52 -3.76 -13.44
N ASN A 84 -4.90 -4.90 -13.70
CA ASN A 84 -3.47 -4.99 -14.01
C ASN A 84 -2.58 -4.35 -12.91
N ALA A 85 -2.94 -4.51 -11.64
CA ALA A 85 -2.17 -4.02 -10.50
C ALA A 85 -1.21 -5.10 -9.99
N ASN A 86 0.08 -5.00 -10.31
CA ASN A 86 1.05 -6.07 -10.07
C ASN A 86 1.98 -5.73 -8.89
N ASP A 87 2.03 -6.62 -7.90
CA ASP A 87 2.80 -6.48 -6.66
C ASP A 87 2.47 -5.18 -5.92
N CYS A 88 1.17 -4.97 -5.72
CA CYS A 88 0.60 -3.75 -5.16
C CYS A 88 -0.09 -3.97 -3.81
N TYR A 89 -0.01 -2.99 -2.92
CA TYR A 89 -0.54 -3.10 -1.56
C TYR A 89 -1.35 -1.86 -1.18
N ASP A 90 -2.56 -2.05 -0.64
CA ASP A 90 -3.49 -0.96 -0.31
C ASP A 90 -3.80 -0.07 -1.53
N VAL A 91 -4.43 -0.66 -2.55
CA VAL A 91 -4.72 0.00 -3.84
C VAL A 91 -6.22 -0.05 -4.15
N VAL A 92 -6.76 1.10 -4.56
CA VAL A 92 -8.18 1.21 -4.95
C VAL A 92 -8.31 1.89 -6.31
N GLY A 93 -9.18 1.36 -7.17
CA GLY A 93 -9.60 2.03 -8.40
C GLY A 93 -8.51 2.24 -9.45
N SER A 94 -7.39 1.51 -9.41
CA SER A 94 -6.22 1.79 -10.24
C SER A 94 -6.08 0.84 -11.44
N GLU A 95 -5.43 1.30 -12.51
CA GLU A 95 -5.25 0.54 -13.76
C GLU A 95 -3.80 0.60 -14.25
N ASN A 96 -3.22 -0.53 -14.65
CA ASN A 96 -1.85 -0.60 -15.18
C ASN A 96 -0.81 -0.01 -14.21
N VAL A 97 -0.84 -0.48 -12.96
CA VAL A 97 0.09 -0.06 -11.90
C VAL A 97 0.96 -1.21 -11.42
N LYS A 98 2.19 -0.94 -10.99
CA LYS A 98 3.09 -1.99 -10.51
C LYS A 98 4.03 -1.50 -9.42
N TYR A 99 4.31 -2.34 -8.41
CA TYR A 99 5.17 -2.02 -7.27
C TYR A 99 4.67 -0.77 -6.51
N CYS A 100 3.36 -0.65 -6.37
CA CYS A 100 2.74 0.52 -5.74
C CYS A 100 2.20 0.19 -4.33
N TYR A 101 2.29 1.17 -3.45
CA TYR A 101 1.80 1.09 -2.07
C TYR A 101 0.97 2.32 -1.70
N ASP A 102 -0.14 2.09 -0.99
CA ASP A 102 -0.97 3.15 -0.38
C ASP A 102 -1.55 4.12 -1.44
N LEU A 103 -2.10 3.55 -2.52
CA LEU A 103 -2.83 4.29 -3.55
C LEU A 103 -4.29 4.44 -3.14
N ARG A 104 -4.56 5.47 -2.33
CA ARG A 104 -5.90 5.76 -1.78
C ARG A 104 -6.86 6.42 -2.76
N ALA A 105 -6.46 6.56 -4.02
CA ALA A 105 -7.21 7.22 -5.06
C ALA A 105 -6.84 6.60 -6.42
N THR A 106 -7.57 6.97 -7.48
CA THR A 106 -7.38 6.34 -8.80
C THR A 106 -6.00 6.68 -9.34
N ASN A 107 -5.27 5.67 -9.83
CA ASN A 107 -3.98 5.84 -10.47
C ASN A 107 -3.95 5.04 -11.78
N LYS A 108 -3.29 5.58 -12.80
CA LYS A 108 -3.14 4.92 -14.08
C LYS A 108 -1.69 5.00 -14.58
N GLU A 109 -1.25 3.97 -15.30
CA GLU A 109 0.02 4.00 -16.03
C GLU A 109 1.23 4.41 -15.17
N SER A 110 1.39 3.83 -13.98
CA SER A 110 2.43 4.25 -13.04
C SER A 110 3.09 3.11 -12.26
N TYR A 111 4.35 3.30 -11.89
CA TYR A 111 5.22 2.26 -11.34
C TYR A 111 6.03 2.82 -10.15
N ASP A 112 6.36 1.98 -9.17
CA ASP A 112 7.24 2.34 -8.06
C ASP A 112 6.77 3.60 -7.30
N ILE A 113 5.49 3.57 -6.89
CA ILE A 113 4.84 4.68 -6.18
C ILE A 113 4.51 4.31 -4.75
N ALA A 114 4.82 5.19 -3.80
CA ALA A 114 4.36 5.08 -2.42
C ALA A 114 3.58 6.33 -1.99
N SER A 115 2.37 6.13 -1.45
CA SER A 115 1.53 7.16 -0.82
C SER A 115 1.22 8.35 -1.74
N ILE A 116 0.45 8.10 -2.81
CA ILE A 116 -0.02 9.15 -3.74
C ILE A 116 -1.54 9.06 -3.97
N GLY A 117 -2.19 10.21 -4.19
CA GLY A 117 -3.53 10.34 -4.81
C GLY A 117 -3.58 11.66 -5.60
N ASP A 118 -4.53 11.99 -6.48
CA ASP A 118 -5.57 11.26 -7.20
C ASP A 118 -5.38 11.60 -8.69
N GLY A 119 -5.43 10.60 -9.57
CA GLY A 119 -5.35 10.71 -11.03
C GLY A 119 -3.94 10.73 -11.65
N VAL A 120 -2.93 10.13 -11.01
CA VAL A 120 -1.57 10.12 -11.58
C VAL A 120 -1.55 9.30 -12.86
N GLU A 121 -1.05 9.89 -13.95
CA GLU A 121 -0.76 9.25 -15.23
C GLU A 121 0.70 9.57 -15.59
N TYR A 122 1.51 8.50 -15.75
CA TYR A 122 2.96 8.48 -15.99
C TYR A 122 3.83 9.00 -14.83
N SER A 123 3.96 8.22 -13.76
CA SER A 123 4.98 8.49 -12.74
C SER A 123 5.80 7.27 -12.33
N TYR A 124 7.05 7.53 -11.96
CA TYR A 124 8.06 6.52 -11.64
C TYR A 124 8.87 6.94 -10.41
N GLU A 125 9.14 6.00 -9.51
CA GLU A 125 10.01 6.22 -8.34
C GLU A 125 9.61 7.48 -7.56
N THR A 126 8.32 7.55 -7.21
CA THR A 126 7.73 8.76 -6.61
C THR A 126 7.15 8.43 -5.23
N CYS A 127 7.49 9.25 -4.23
CA CYS A 127 7.08 9.01 -2.85
C CYS A 127 6.39 10.22 -2.22
N SER A 128 5.27 9.97 -1.53
CA SER A 128 4.57 10.95 -0.71
C SER A 128 4.11 12.18 -1.48
N CYS A 129 3.64 11.99 -2.72
CA CYS A 129 3.09 13.05 -3.56
C CYS A 129 1.57 13.17 -3.39
N GLY A 130 1.01 14.33 -3.70
CA GLY A 130 -0.34 14.71 -3.27
C GLY A 130 -1.32 14.94 -4.41
N LEU A 131 -2.56 15.28 -4.05
CA LEU A 131 -3.66 15.56 -4.98
C LEU A 131 -3.24 16.43 -6.18
N GLY A 132 -3.62 16.01 -7.39
CA GLY A 132 -3.30 16.72 -8.63
C GLY A 132 -1.85 16.59 -9.09
N PHE A 133 -1.11 15.60 -8.57
CA PHE A 133 0.22 15.25 -9.06
C PHE A 133 0.15 14.47 -10.38
N SER A 134 1.00 14.79 -11.35
CA SER A 134 1.11 14.03 -12.61
C SER A 134 2.47 14.24 -13.28
N HIS A 135 2.91 13.30 -14.13
CA HIS A 135 4.16 13.41 -14.89
C HIS A 135 5.38 13.70 -13.99
N GLY A 136 5.60 12.83 -13.00
CA GLY A 136 6.71 12.88 -12.05
C GLY A 136 7.72 11.75 -12.26
N LEU A 137 9.02 12.03 -12.15
CA LEU A 137 10.07 11.01 -12.13
C LEU A 137 11.06 11.30 -11.01
N PHE A 138 11.28 10.33 -10.12
CA PHE A 138 12.28 10.40 -9.05
C PHE A 138 12.02 11.57 -8.08
N ASP A 139 10.76 11.74 -7.68
CA ASP A 139 10.32 12.88 -6.87
C ASP A 139 9.88 12.47 -5.46
N VAL A 140 10.11 13.36 -4.50
CA VAL A 140 9.76 13.14 -3.10
C VAL A 140 8.97 14.34 -2.57
N ASN A 141 7.89 14.08 -1.84
CA ASN A 141 7.10 15.10 -1.14
C ASN A 141 6.57 16.23 -2.05
N CYS A 142 6.38 15.98 -3.34
CA CYS A 142 5.87 16.96 -4.30
C CYS A 142 4.33 16.91 -4.34
N ARG A 143 3.66 17.93 -3.82
CA ARG A 143 2.23 17.84 -3.46
C ARG A 143 1.41 19.02 -3.94
N THR A 144 0.13 18.75 -4.17
CA THR A 144 -0.90 19.75 -4.47
C THR A 144 -0.69 20.41 -5.84
N ASN A 145 -1.36 19.88 -6.86
CA ASN A 145 -1.41 20.40 -8.22
C ASN A 145 -0.01 20.55 -8.87
N VAL A 146 0.90 19.61 -8.62
CA VAL A 146 2.27 19.62 -9.15
C VAL A 146 2.33 18.78 -10.42
N LYS A 147 3.01 19.27 -11.46
CA LYS A 147 3.09 18.51 -12.73
C LYS A 147 4.40 18.72 -13.48
N ASN A 148 4.78 17.79 -14.34
CA ASN A 148 5.98 17.89 -15.18
C ASN A 148 7.22 18.18 -14.32
N ILE A 149 7.46 17.32 -13.34
CA ILE A 149 8.49 17.50 -12.34
C ILE A 149 9.44 16.30 -12.36
N TYR A 150 10.73 16.57 -12.25
CA TYR A 150 11.74 15.53 -12.42
C TYR A 150 12.88 15.77 -11.41
N TYR A 151 13.24 14.74 -10.65
CA TYR A 151 14.32 14.79 -9.64
C TYR A 151 14.12 15.88 -8.59
N CYS A 152 12.88 16.11 -8.16
CA CYS A 152 12.55 17.19 -7.24
C CYS A 152 12.15 16.71 -5.85
N ASP A 153 12.38 17.58 -4.87
CA ASP A 153 12.00 17.35 -3.48
C ASP A 153 11.18 18.53 -2.95
N THR A 154 10.03 18.25 -2.33
CA THR A 154 9.24 19.23 -1.58
C THR A 154 8.83 20.44 -2.43
N CYS A 155 8.65 20.24 -3.74
CA CYS A 155 8.06 21.26 -4.62
C CYS A 155 6.53 21.15 -4.55
N VAL A 156 5.86 22.24 -4.20
CA VAL A 156 4.45 22.18 -3.77
C VAL A 156 3.58 23.29 -4.35
N HIS A 157 2.26 23.11 -4.24
CA HIS A 157 1.26 24.14 -4.50
C HIS A 157 1.35 24.74 -5.90
N GLY A 158 1.15 23.93 -6.93
CA GLY A 158 1.12 24.43 -8.31
C GLY A 158 2.48 24.55 -8.98
N CYS A 159 3.53 23.93 -8.44
CA CYS A 159 4.80 23.84 -9.16
C CYS A 159 4.62 23.08 -10.47
N SER A 160 5.16 23.61 -11.56
CA SER A 160 5.22 22.87 -12.81
C SER A 160 6.51 23.09 -13.58
N ASP A 161 6.88 22.15 -14.45
CA ASP A 161 8.05 22.31 -15.32
C ASP A 161 9.30 22.64 -14.48
N CYS A 162 9.62 21.72 -13.58
CA CYS A 162 10.73 21.83 -12.63
C CYS A 162 11.67 20.63 -12.79
N PHE A 163 12.98 20.88 -12.83
CA PHE A 163 14.00 19.84 -12.96
C PHE A 163 15.06 20.02 -11.87
N GLY A 164 15.29 19.00 -11.03
CA GLY A 164 16.29 19.05 -9.97
C GLY A 164 16.01 20.10 -8.89
N CYS A 165 14.75 20.44 -8.64
CA CYS A 165 14.37 21.54 -7.76
C CYS A 165 14.02 21.08 -6.35
N VAL A 166 14.27 21.94 -5.36
CA VAL A 166 14.00 21.66 -3.95
C VAL A 166 13.23 22.81 -3.30
N GLY A 167 12.11 22.52 -2.65
CA GLY A 167 11.39 23.47 -1.79
C GLY A 167 10.70 24.62 -2.52
N LEU A 168 10.41 24.48 -3.82
CA LEU A 168 9.69 25.51 -4.57
C LEU A 168 8.20 25.52 -4.24
N ARG A 169 7.57 26.70 -4.37
CA ARG A 169 6.13 26.87 -4.17
C ARG A 169 5.50 27.67 -5.31
N GLY A 170 4.62 27.03 -6.07
CA GLY A 170 3.90 27.66 -7.18
C GLY A 170 4.82 28.29 -8.23
N LYS A 171 5.96 27.64 -8.52
CA LYS A 171 6.97 28.10 -9.48
C LYS A 171 6.91 27.30 -10.77
N GLN A 172 7.35 27.92 -11.86
CA GLN A 172 7.36 27.31 -13.18
C GLN A 172 8.62 27.65 -13.96
N TYR A 173 9.15 26.68 -14.72
CA TYR A 173 10.36 26.77 -15.53
C TYR A 173 11.62 26.97 -14.69
N TYR A 174 11.83 26.07 -13.72
CA TYR A 174 12.99 26.10 -12.82
C TYR A 174 13.88 24.89 -13.07
N ILE A 175 15.20 25.14 -13.14
CA ILE A 175 16.22 24.09 -13.16
C ILE A 175 17.17 24.38 -12.00
N LEU A 176 17.37 23.42 -11.09
CA LEU A 176 18.23 23.59 -9.91
C LEU A 176 17.92 24.89 -9.14
N ASN A 177 16.62 25.15 -8.89
CA ASN A 177 16.09 26.35 -8.23
C ASN A 177 16.36 27.70 -8.94
N LYS A 178 16.83 27.69 -10.19
CA LYS A 178 16.99 28.90 -11.00
C LYS A 178 15.88 29.02 -12.04
N GLN A 179 15.27 30.19 -12.13
CA GLN A 179 14.23 30.47 -13.12
C GLN A 179 14.80 30.70 -14.51
N TYR A 180 14.10 30.18 -15.51
CA TYR A 180 14.36 30.39 -16.93
C TYR A 180 13.08 30.87 -17.61
N ASN A 181 13.23 31.45 -18.81
CA ASN A 181 12.08 31.50 -19.72
C ASN A 181 11.79 30.11 -20.28
N LYS A 182 10.63 29.96 -20.92
CA LYS A 182 10.15 28.66 -21.40
C LYS A 182 11.12 28.04 -22.41
N GLU A 183 11.57 28.81 -23.39
CA GLU A 183 12.43 28.33 -24.48
C GLU A 183 13.80 27.88 -23.96
N GLU A 184 14.38 28.64 -23.02
CA GLU A 184 15.62 28.28 -22.34
C GLU A 184 15.45 27.04 -21.46
N TYR A 185 14.34 26.96 -20.72
CA TYR A 185 14.02 25.80 -19.89
C TYR A 185 13.96 24.54 -20.74
N GLU A 186 13.12 24.53 -21.78
CA GLU A 186 12.93 23.37 -22.67
C GLU A 186 14.25 22.94 -23.32
N LYS A 187 15.04 23.90 -23.82
CA LYS A 187 16.36 23.63 -24.41
C LYS A 187 17.36 23.05 -23.42
N ASN A 188 17.40 23.57 -22.19
CA ASN A 188 18.34 23.13 -21.18
C ASN A 188 17.96 21.76 -20.60
N VAL A 189 16.67 21.52 -20.36
CA VAL A 189 16.16 20.23 -19.89
C VAL A 189 16.42 19.14 -20.93
N ALA A 190 16.17 19.38 -22.22
CA ALA A 190 16.46 18.42 -23.28
C ALA A 190 17.94 18.00 -23.29
N LYS A 191 18.86 18.97 -23.18
CA LYS A 191 20.31 18.72 -23.09
C LYS A 191 20.70 17.93 -21.84
N LEU A 192 20.09 18.23 -20.69
CA LEU A 192 20.34 17.51 -19.44
C LEU A 192 19.90 16.06 -19.56
N ILE A 193 18.71 15.81 -20.11
CA ILE A 193 18.20 14.45 -20.33
C ILE A 193 19.12 13.66 -21.27
N GLU A 194 19.54 14.25 -22.39
CA GLU A 194 20.47 13.62 -23.34
C GLU A 194 21.81 13.26 -22.67
N TYR A 195 22.35 14.17 -21.87
CA TYR A 195 23.58 13.93 -21.10
C TYR A 195 23.41 12.77 -20.10
N MET A 196 22.29 12.71 -19.40
CA MET A 196 22.00 11.64 -18.44
C MET A 196 21.77 10.28 -19.09
N GLN A 197 21.34 10.23 -20.36
CA GLN A 197 21.18 8.97 -21.10
C GLN A 197 22.49 8.42 -21.65
N THR A 198 23.51 9.27 -21.77
CA THR A 198 24.81 8.94 -22.39
C THR A 198 25.92 8.70 -21.38
N THR A 199 25.64 8.86 -20.09
CA THR A 199 26.58 8.65 -18.98
C THR A 199 26.12 7.48 -18.12
#